data_AF-A0A921BA71-F1
#
_entry.id   AF-A0A921BA71-F1
#
_cell.length_a   1.000
_cell.length_b   1.000
_cell.length_c   1.000
_cell.angle_alpha   90.00
_cell.angle_beta   90.00
_cell.angle_gamma   90.00
#
_symmetry.space_group_name_H-M   'P 1'
#
loop_
_entity.id
_entity.type
_entity.pdbx_description
1 polymer ?
#
loop_
_entity_poly.entity_id
_entity_poly.type
_entity_poly.pdbx_seq_one_letter_code
_entity_poly.pdbx_strand_id
1 'polypeptide(L)'
;MEAGGPEGLKKVCLKKFPVDSVYGLHNWPGMDPGIFGVGSGPIMASADMFDLTINGRGGHCAMPDQCIDPIVVASQVVSALQTIPSRSTIQLILW
;
A
#
# COMPACT_ATOMS: atom_id res chain seq x y z
N MET A 1 5.11 -7.26 -8.67
CA MET A 1 6.11 -6.20 -8.93
C MET A 1 7.39 -6.55 -8.17
N GLU A 2 8.36 -7.24 -8.76
CA GLU A 2 9.58 -7.68 -8.03
C GLU A 2 10.87 -6.97 -8.47
N ALA A 3 10.85 -6.17 -9.55
CA ALA A 3 12.08 -5.60 -10.12
C ALA A 3 12.40 -4.15 -9.70
N GLY A 4 11.45 -3.39 -9.15
CA GLY A 4 11.63 -1.95 -8.89
C GLY A 4 12.13 -1.58 -7.48
N GLY A 5 12.10 -2.53 -6.53
CA GLY A 5 12.45 -2.27 -5.14
C GLY A 5 13.97 -2.27 -4.87
N PRO A 6 14.38 -1.92 -3.63
CA PRO A 6 15.79 -1.87 -3.23
C PRO A 6 16.56 -3.17 -3.51
N GLU A 7 15.87 -4.30 -3.41
CA GLU A 7 16.44 -5.63 -3.64
C GLU A 7 16.74 -5.89 -5.12
N GLY A 8 15.86 -5.43 -6.03
CA GLY A 8 16.07 -5.49 -7.47
C GLY A 8 17.26 -4.64 -7.91
N LEU A 9 17.34 -3.41 -7.37
CA LEU A 9 18.45 -2.49 -7.62
C LEU A 9 19.81 -3.07 -7.18
N LYS A 10 19.86 -3.66 -5.98
CA LYS A 10 21.08 -4.30 -5.45
C LYS A 10 21.50 -5.52 -6.26
N LYS A 11 20.55 -6.40 -6.61
CA LYS A 11 20.85 -7.67 -7.30
C LYS A 11 21.28 -7.48 -8.75
N VAL A 12 20.64 -6.56 -9.47
CA VAL A 12 20.81 -6.42 -10.92
C VAL A 12 21.82 -5.34 -11.29
N CYS A 13 21.72 -4.16 -10.67
CA CYS A 13 22.46 -2.99 -11.14
C CYS A 13 23.73 -2.74 -10.32
N LEU A 14 23.61 -2.62 -8.99
CA LEU A 14 24.73 -2.15 -8.15
C LEU A 14 25.87 -3.16 -8.01
N LYS A 15 25.59 -4.47 -8.11
CA LYS A 15 26.64 -5.51 -8.17
C LYS A 15 27.45 -5.48 -9.46
N LYS A 16 26.82 -5.07 -10.57
CA LYS A 16 27.42 -5.10 -11.91
C LYS A 16 28.04 -3.76 -12.29
N PHE A 17 27.49 -2.67 -11.78
CA PHE A 17 27.91 -1.30 -12.02
C PHE A 17 27.98 -0.56 -10.69
N PRO A 18 29.15 -0.52 -10.03
CA PRO A 18 29.31 0.29 -8.83
C PRO A 18 29.18 1.78 -9.20
N VAL A 19 28.40 2.51 -8.42
CA VAL A 19 28.18 3.96 -8.57
C VAL A 19 28.32 4.63 -7.22
N ASP A 20 28.82 5.87 -7.21
CA ASP A 20 29.00 6.64 -5.97
C ASP A 20 27.68 7.21 -5.44
N SER A 21 26.69 7.39 -6.31
CA SER A 21 25.37 7.94 -5.96
C SER A 21 24.27 7.46 -6.89
N VAL A 22 23.04 7.39 -6.37
CA VAL A 22 21.82 7.03 -7.10
C VAL A 22 20.80 8.14 -6.91
N TYR A 23 20.22 8.61 -8.01
CA TYR A 23 19.17 9.64 -8.00
C TYR A 23 17.90 9.06 -8.61
N GLY A 24 16.75 9.39 -8.02
CA GLY A 24 15.43 9.04 -8.52
C GLY A 24 14.56 10.29 -8.59
N LEU A 25 13.75 10.40 -9.63
CA LEU A 25 12.81 11.51 -9.83
C LEU A 25 11.41 10.94 -10.04
N HIS A 26 10.42 11.58 -9.43
CA HIS A 26 9.02 11.28 -9.63
C HIS A 26 8.28 12.58 -9.87
N ASN A 27 7.45 12.64 -10.91
CA ASN A 27 6.60 13.81 -11.15
C ASN A 27 5.54 13.87 -10.05
N TRP A 28 5.40 15.00 -9.38
CA TRP A 28 4.38 15.20 -8.36
C TRP A 28 3.23 16.06 -8.91
N PRO A 29 2.07 15.47 -9.26
CA PRO A 29 0.92 16.24 -9.71
C PRO A 29 0.47 17.22 -8.62
N GLY A 30 0.33 18.50 -8.98
CA GLY A 30 -0.03 19.57 -8.04
C GLY A 30 1.14 20.44 -7.57
N MET A 31 2.38 20.13 -7.95
CA MET A 31 3.52 21.04 -7.82
C MET A 31 3.71 21.84 -9.11
N ASP A 32 4.10 23.12 -9.00
CA ASP A 32 4.33 23.96 -10.17
C ASP A 32 5.46 23.42 -11.06
N PRO A 33 5.33 23.50 -12.40
CA PRO A 33 6.36 23.06 -13.32
C PRO A 33 7.70 23.78 -13.07
N GLY A 34 8.80 23.03 -13.14
CA GLY A 34 10.16 23.57 -12.98
C GLY A 34 10.61 23.70 -11.52
N ILE A 35 9.75 23.38 -10.55
CA ILE A 35 10.13 23.27 -9.14
C ILE A 35 10.62 21.84 -8.85
N PHE A 36 11.58 21.71 -7.93
CA PHE A 36 12.04 20.43 -7.40
C PHE A 36 11.90 20.41 -5.88
N GLY A 37 11.15 19.44 -5.36
CA GLY A 37 11.13 19.14 -3.93
C GLY A 37 12.24 18.14 -3.58
N VAL A 38 13.11 18.49 -2.63
CA VAL A 38 14.16 17.61 -2.11
C VAL A 38 14.15 17.66 -0.58
N GLY A 39 14.29 16.50 0.06
CA GLY A 39 14.37 16.37 1.52
C GLY A 39 15.45 15.37 1.91
N SER A 40 16.08 15.57 3.07
CA SER A 40 17.06 14.62 3.62
C SER A 40 16.34 13.54 4.44
N GLY A 41 16.83 12.30 4.36
CA GLY A 41 16.24 11.17 5.08
C GLY A 41 15.01 10.56 4.37
N PRO A 42 14.19 9.78 5.08
CA PRO A 42 13.00 9.14 4.51
C PRO A 42 11.93 10.17 4.16
N ILE A 43 11.54 10.24 2.87
CA ILE A 43 10.56 11.20 2.34
C ILE A 43 9.24 10.56 1.88
N MET A 44 9.11 9.23 1.95
CA MET A 44 7.94 8.48 1.49
C MET A 44 7.55 7.39 2.50
N ALA A 45 6.26 7.05 2.55
CA ALA A 45 5.78 5.87 3.27
C ALA A 45 6.25 4.58 2.60
N SER A 46 6.45 3.55 3.42
CA SER A 46 6.42 2.18 2.91
C SER A 46 4.98 1.79 2.57
N ALA A 47 4.80 0.93 1.57
CA ALA A 47 3.50 0.43 1.15
C ALA A 47 3.57 -1.08 0.95
N ASP A 48 2.58 -1.78 1.52
CA ASP A 48 2.36 -3.21 1.36
C ASP A 48 0.98 -3.48 0.75
N MET A 49 0.84 -4.63 0.11
CA MET A 49 -0.42 -5.07 -0.49
C MET A 49 -0.72 -6.52 -0.09
N PHE A 50 -1.98 -6.81 0.20
CA PHE A 50 -2.44 -8.15 0.52
C PHE A 50 -3.83 -8.39 -0.08
N ASP A 51 -4.12 -9.67 -0.31
CA ASP A 51 -5.45 -10.14 -0.70
C ASP A 51 -6.10 -10.88 0.46
N LEU A 52 -7.42 -10.67 0.65
CA LEU A 52 -8.20 -11.35 1.68
C LEU A 52 -9.41 -12.05 1.04
N THR A 53 -9.42 -13.38 1.12
CA THR A 53 -10.53 -14.20 0.66
C THR A 53 -11.47 -14.54 1.81
N ILE A 54 -12.74 -14.14 1.71
CA ILE A 54 -13.78 -14.46 2.69
C ILE A 54 -14.67 -15.56 2.12
N ASN A 55 -14.64 -16.74 2.75
CA ASN A 55 -15.46 -17.88 2.36
C ASN A 55 -16.74 -17.92 3.21
N GLY A 56 -17.89 -17.74 2.55
CA GLY A 56 -19.20 -17.89 3.16
C GLY A 56 -19.78 -19.30 3.02
N ARG A 57 -21.05 -19.45 3.38
CA ARG A 57 -21.86 -20.65 3.18
C ARG A 57 -23.19 -20.25 2.56
N GLY A 58 -23.43 -20.69 1.32
CA GLY A 58 -24.69 -20.44 0.63
C GLY A 58 -25.86 -21.23 1.24
N GLY A 59 -27.09 -20.82 0.90
CA GLY A 59 -28.32 -21.46 1.32
C GLY A 59 -29.54 -20.69 0.80
N HIS A 60 -30.73 -21.04 1.27
CA HIS A 60 -31.96 -20.41 0.81
C HIS A 60 -32.05 -18.95 1.29
N CYS A 61 -32.35 -18.01 0.40
CA CYS A 61 -32.36 -16.58 0.74
C CYS A 61 -33.35 -16.21 1.86
N ALA A 62 -34.42 -17.00 2.04
CA ALA A 62 -35.39 -16.81 3.13
C ALA A 62 -35.01 -17.53 4.45
N MET A 63 -33.87 -18.23 4.50
CA MET A 63 -33.35 -18.93 5.70
C MET A 63 -31.92 -18.46 6.01
N PRO A 64 -31.73 -17.16 6.32
CA PRO A 64 -30.40 -16.59 6.51
C PRO A 64 -29.64 -17.19 7.70
N ASP A 65 -30.34 -17.75 8.68
CA ASP A 65 -29.78 -18.46 9.83
C ASP A 65 -29.00 -19.73 9.43
N GLN A 66 -29.28 -20.28 8.25
CA GLN A 66 -28.55 -21.43 7.70
C GLN A 66 -27.39 -21.02 6.79
N CYS A 67 -27.23 -19.73 6.51
CA CYS A 67 -26.21 -19.18 5.62
C CYS A 67 -25.11 -18.47 6.40
N ILE A 68 -23.96 -18.28 5.75
CA ILE A 68 -22.95 -17.31 6.17
C ILE A 68 -22.75 -16.38 4.98
N ASP A 69 -23.28 -15.16 5.08
CA ASP A 69 -23.21 -14.17 4.02
C ASP A 69 -21.82 -13.49 3.99
N PRO A 70 -20.97 -13.78 3.00
CA PRO A 70 -19.64 -13.19 2.92
C PRO A 70 -19.67 -11.68 2.63
N ILE A 71 -20.74 -11.14 2.05
CA ILE A 71 -20.89 -9.71 1.76
C ILE A 71 -21.04 -8.93 3.06
N VAL A 72 -21.89 -9.42 3.98
CA VAL A 72 -22.08 -8.79 5.30
C VAL A 72 -20.77 -8.84 6.10
N VAL A 73 -20.08 -9.98 6.09
CA VAL A 73 -18.78 -10.14 6.75
C VAL A 73 -17.74 -9.18 6.16
N ALA A 74 -17.61 -9.13 4.83
CA ALA A 74 -16.69 -8.21 4.14
C ALA A 74 -16.97 -6.74 4.49
N SER A 75 -18.24 -6.35 4.57
CA SER A 75 -18.63 -4.98 4.92
C SER A 75 -18.17 -4.60 6.33
N GLN A 76 -18.26 -5.54 7.29
CA GLN A 76 -17.76 -5.33 8.65
C GLN A 76 -16.23 -5.28 8.69
N VAL A 77 -15.56 -6.15 7.94
CA VAL A 77 -14.09 -6.15 7.83
C VAL A 77 -13.59 -4.82 7.27
N VAL A 78 -14.16 -4.31 6.18
CA VAL A 78 -13.80 -3.00 5.61
C VAL A 78 -13.98 -1.90 6.66
N SER A 79 -15.12 -1.88 7.35
CA SER A 79 -15.39 -0.88 8.40
C SER A 79 -14.35 -0.94 9.52
N ALA A 80 -13.97 -2.14 9.96
CA ALA A 80 -12.93 -2.34 10.98
C ALA A 80 -11.54 -1.90 10.48
N LEU A 81 -11.18 -2.23 9.24
CA LEU A 81 -9.88 -1.85 8.65
C LEU A 81 -9.69 -0.33 8.58
N GLN A 82 -10.76 0.43 8.30
CA GLN A 82 -10.69 1.90 8.31
C GLN A 82 -10.39 2.50 9.70
N THR A 83 -10.57 1.73 10.78
CA THR A 83 -10.21 2.21 12.14
C THR A 83 -8.70 2.23 12.37
N ILE A 84 -7.92 1.41 11.65
CA ILE A 84 -6.47 1.30 11.82
C ILE A 84 -5.77 2.62 11.46
N PRO A 85 -5.89 3.17 10.23
CA PRO A 85 -5.22 4.42 9.91
C PRO A 85 -5.79 5.61 10.71
N SER A 86 -7.09 5.59 11.02
CA SER A 86 -7.75 6.71 11.70
C SER A 86 -7.52 6.76 13.21
N ARG A 87 -7.06 5.67 13.84
CA ARG A 87 -6.88 5.59 15.31
C ARG A 87 -5.54 5.05 15.79
N SER A 88 -4.78 4.36 14.95
CA SER A 88 -3.52 3.72 15.35
C SER A 88 -2.26 4.31 14.70
N THR A 89 -2.37 5.15 13.67
CA THR A 89 -1.19 5.72 12.99
C THR A 89 -1.37 7.21 12.72
N ILE A 90 -0.89 8.06 13.64
CA ILE A 90 -0.31 9.33 13.20
C ILE A 90 1.15 9.01 12.83
N GLN A 91 1.38 8.82 11.55
CA GLN A 91 2.60 9.34 10.94
C GLN A 91 2.10 10.41 9.98
N LEU A 92 2.08 11.65 10.46
CA LEU A 92 1.97 12.81 9.58
C LEU A 92 3.02 12.65 8.48
N ILE A 93 2.59 12.36 7.25
CA ILE A 93 3.29 12.84 6.08
C ILE A 93 2.70 14.23 5.83
N LEU A 94 3.23 15.20 6.56
CA LEU A 94 3.16 16.58 6.10
C LEU A 94 4.33 16.76 5.14
N TRP A 95 3.97 17.08 3.89
CA TRP A 95 4.72 17.81 2.86
C TRP A 95 6.24 17.65 2.84
#